data_AF-A0A9D7A9R0-F1
#
_entry.id   AF-A0A9D7A9R0-F1
#
_cell.length_a   1.000
_cell.length_b   1.000
_cell.length_c   1.000
_cell.angle_alpha   90.00
_cell.angle_beta   90.00
_cell.angle_gamma   90.00
#
_symmetry.space_group_name_H-M   'P 1'
#
loop_
_entity.id
_entity.type
_entity.pdbx_description
1 polymer ?
#
loop_
_entity_poly.entity_id
_entity_poly.type
_entity_poly.pdbx_seq_one_letter_code
_entity_poly.pdbx_strand_id
1 'polypeptide(L)'
;MQTLTVTVKDPSTGVERQKVLTVVRSWQASNGQIFLFSDGQYGFKNGAPVRGREDLDVIADPRQREVADRWWQMKGRRISEEYYAALNKRLAAKAADHNDKAMFAEADLDAATYYRSRRDGDGEWQGPGVWSEYFTSRPDWWGSCDEILFKEFRYRRSDLALETPAPVESVAVAGDIEARPGVAGEKPADDEEADF
;
A
#
# COMPACT_ATOMS: atom_id res chain seq x y z
N MET A 1 -31.43 1.36 -20.07
CA MET A 1 -31.33 1.59 -18.61
C MET A 1 -29.93 1.16 -18.20
N GLN A 2 -29.14 2.04 -17.58
CA GLN A 2 -27.74 1.73 -17.21
C GLN A 2 -27.68 1.32 -15.74
N THR A 3 -26.86 0.33 -15.40
CA THR A 3 -26.63 -0.10 -14.01
C THR A 3 -25.19 0.17 -13.59
N LEU A 4 -25.00 0.55 -12.33
CA LEU A 4 -23.71 0.73 -11.70
C LEU A 4 -23.62 -0.20 -10.49
N THR A 5 -22.65 -1.10 -10.50
CA THR A 5 -22.32 -1.91 -9.33
C THR A 5 -21.34 -1.13 -8.48
N VAL A 6 -21.76 -0.74 -7.28
CA VAL A 6 -20.92 0.02 -6.34
C VAL A 6 -20.68 -0.80 -5.08
N THR A 7 -19.45 -0.82 -4.61
CA THR A 7 -19.11 -1.42 -3.33
C THR A 7 -19.45 -0.44 -2.22
N VAL A 8 -20.51 -0.71 -1.48
CA VAL A 8 -20.95 0.08 -0.34
C VAL A 8 -20.52 -0.62 0.92
N LYS A 9 -19.69 0.05 1.72
CA LYS A 9 -19.28 -0.44 3.03
C LYS A 9 -20.28 0.00 4.08
N ASP A 10 -21.06 -0.95 4.59
CA ASP A 10 -22.12 -0.69 5.57
C ASP A 10 -21.55 0.10 6.77
N PRO A 11 -22.11 1.28 7.10
CA PRO A 11 -21.65 2.14 8.18
C PRO A 11 -21.56 1.43 9.54
N SER A 12 -22.47 0.48 9.80
CA SER A 12 -22.65 -0.17 11.10
C SER A 12 -21.82 -1.43 11.29
N THR A 13 -21.66 -2.23 10.23
CA THR A 13 -21.03 -3.56 10.32
C THR A 13 -19.64 -3.63 9.69
N GLY A 14 -19.25 -2.60 8.91
CA GLY A 14 -17.98 -2.60 8.18
C GLY A 14 -17.92 -3.63 7.04
N VAL A 15 -19.02 -4.36 6.79
CA VAL A 15 -19.12 -5.35 5.72
C VAL A 15 -19.27 -4.62 4.38
N GLU A 16 -18.45 -5.01 3.42
CA GLU A 16 -18.54 -4.53 2.05
C GLU A 16 -19.63 -5.30 1.32
N ARG A 17 -20.65 -4.57 0.84
CA ARG A 17 -21.74 -5.14 0.05
C ARG A 17 -21.73 -4.50 -1.32
N GLN A 18 -21.90 -5.31 -2.36
CA GLN A 18 -22.18 -4.78 -3.68
C GLN A 18 -23.63 -4.32 -3.73
N LYS A 19 -23.83 -3.03 -4.00
CA LYS A 19 -25.15 -2.43 -4.26
C LYS A 19 -25.23 -2.14 -5.76
N VAL A 20 -26.23 -2.69 -6.42
CA VAL A 20 -26.54 -2.35 -7.81
C VAL A 20 -27.44 -1.11 -7.80
N LEU A 21 -26.96 -0.02 -8.39
CA LEU A 21 -27.70 1.21 -8.58
C LEU A 21 -28.15 1.30 -10.04
N THR A 22 -29.44 1.53 -10.24
CA THR A 22 -29.98 1.79 -11.58
C THR A 22 -29.93 3.28 -11.85
N VAL A 23 -29.26 3.67 -12.93
CA VAL A 23 -29.12 5.06 -13.38
C VAL A 23 -30.28 5.40 -14.30
N VAL A 24 -31.03 6.43 -13.93
CA VAL A 24 -32.11 7.02 -14.73
C VAL A 24 -31.54 8.02 -15.72
N ARG A 25 -30.60 8.86 -15.25
CA ARG A 25 -29.99 9.93 -16.05
C ARG A 25 -28.61 10.29 -15.51
N SER A 26 -27.75 10.84 -16.35
CA SER A 26 -26.46 11.40 -15.95
C SER A 26 -26.21 12.74 -16.65
N TRP A 27 -25.48 13.62 -15.97
CA TRP A 27 -24.99 14.90 -16.49
C TRP A 27 -23.49 14.97 -16.28
N GLN A 28 -22.77 15.51 -17.27
CA GLN A 28 -21.32 15.63 -17.26
C GLN A 28 -20.93 17.04 -17.64
N ALA A 29 -20.01 17.64 -16.87
CA ALA A 29 -19.31 18.87 -17.23
C ALA A 29 -17.84 18.77 -16.84
N SER A 30 -17.09 19.85 -17.04
CA SER A 30 -15.64 19.91 -16.74
C SER A 30 -15.32 19.69 -15.26
N ASN A 31 -16.26 20.01 -14.36
CA ASN A 31 -16.11 19.85 -12.91
C ASN A 31 -16.51 18.47 -12.38
N GLY A 32 -17.08 17.59 -13.20
CA GLY A 32 -17.45 16.24 -12.78
C GLY A 32 -18.68 15.66 -13.47
N GLN A 33 -19.15 14.54 -12.94
CA GLN A 33 -20.31 13.81 -13.45
C GLN A 33 -21.28 13.46 -12.30
N ILE A 34 -22.55 13.82 -12.48
CA ILE A 34 -23.65 13.53 -11.55
C ILE A 34 -24.64 12.57 -12.19
N PHE A 35 -25.19 11.68 -11.38
CA PHE A 35 -26.14 10.66 -11.75
C PHE A 35 -27.43 10.85 -10.94
N LEU A 36 -28.57 10.67 -11.60
CA LEU A 36 -29.86 10.46 -10.96
C LEU A 36 -30.11 8.95 -10.92
N PHE A 37 -30.22 8.42 -9.71
CA PHE A 37 -30.52 7.01 -9.46
C PHE A 37 -32.03 6.75 -9.43
N SER A 38 -32.42 5.49 -9.57
CA SER A 38 -33.82 5.06 -9.60
C SER A 38 -34.58 5.28 -8.29
N ASP A 39 -33.87 5.45 -7.19
CA ASP A 39 -34.43 5.85 -5.89
C ASP A 39 -34.70 7.37 -5.79
N GLY A 40 -34.41 8.12 -6.85
CA GLY A 40 -34.57 9.57 -6.92
C GLY A 40 -33.43 10.36 -6.25
N GLN A 41 -32.33 9.69 -5.87
CA GLN A 41 -31.16 10.35 -5.30
C GLN A 41 -30.22 10.84 -6.41
N TYR A 42 -29.69 12.05 -6.22
CA TYR A 42 -28.57 12.56 -7.03
C TYR A 42 -27.25 12.20 -6.34
N GLY A 43 -26.27 11.75 -7.12
CA GLY A 43 -24.96 11.39 -6.60
C GLY A 43 -23.90 11.13 -7.65
N PHE A 44 -22.75 10.63 -7.20
CA PHE A 44 -21.59 10.35 -8.03
C PHE A 44 -21.54 8.87 -8.47
N LYS A 45 -20.64 8.55 -9.39
CA LYS A 45 -20.46 7.18 -9.94
C LYS A 45 -20.25 6.10 -8.85
N ASN A 46 -19.66 6.48 -7.72
CA ASN A 46 -19.42 5.59 -6.58
C ASN A 46 -20.65 5.39 -5.68
N GLY A 47 -21.79 5.99 -6.00
CA GLY A 47 -23.02 5.93 -5.22
C GLY A 47 -23.08 6.91 -4.05
N ALA A 48 -22.05 7.73 -3.84
CA ALA A 48 -22.08 8.79 -2.83
C ALA A 48 -23.10 9.88 -3.25
N PRO A 49 -23.87 10.45 -2.31
CA PRO A 49 -24.71 11.61 -2.59
C PRO A 49 -23.87 12.81 -3.04
N VAL A 50 -24.50 13.78 -3.71
CA VAL A 50 -23.84 15.07 -4.00
C VAL A 50 -23.42 15.76 -2.70
N ARG A 51 -22.26 16.43 -2.71
CA ARG A 51 -21.68 17.08 -1.52
C ARG A 51 -22.42 18.35 -1.18
N GLY A 52 -22.64 19.18 -2.20
CA GLY A 52 -23.26 20.48 -2.08
C GLY A 52 -24.34 20.72 -3.12
N ARG A 53 -24.99 21.87 -2.99
CA ARG A 53 -25.98 22.33 -3.98
C ARG A 53 -25.32 22.62 -5.32
N GLU A 54 -24.12 23.21 -5.25
CA GLU A 54 -23.27 23.61 -6.37
C GLU A 54 -22.92 22.43 -7.30
N ASP A 55 -22.89 21.19 -6.78
CA ASP A 55 -22.67 20.01 -7.62
C ASP A 55 -23.80 19.81 -8.64
N LEU A 56 -25.00 20.33 -8.37
CA LEU A 56 -26.16 20.27 -9.26
C LEU A 56 -26.09 21.29 -10.41
N ASP A 57 -25.16 22.25 -10.36
CA ASP A 57 -24.98 23.23 -11.45
C ASP A 57 -24.46 22.62 -12.75
N VAL A 58 -23.99 21.36 -12.70
CA VAL A 58 -23.70 20.51 -13.87
C VAL A 58 -24.93 20.31 -14.77
N ILE A 59 -26.15 20.43 -14.21
CA ILE A 59 -27.41 20.22 -14.92
C ILE A 59 -27.73 21.45 -15.75
N ALA A 60 -27.37 21.46 -17.04
CA ALA A 60 -27.53 22.61 -17.92
C ALA A 60 -29.00 23.06 -18.13
N ASP A 61 -29.95 22.11 -18.14
CA ASP A 61 -31.38 22.42 -18.32
C ASP A 61 -31.98 23.05 -17.05
N PRO A 62 -32.47 24.31 -17.10
CA PRO A 62 -33.00 25.01 -15.93
C PRO A 62 -34.18 24.31 -15.27
N ARG A 63 -35.05 23.63 -16.04
CA ARG A 63 -36.22 22.93 -15.48
C ARG A 63 -35.80 21.70 -14.70
N GLN A 64 -34.81 20.96 -15.21
CA GLN A 64 -34.24 19.81 -14.50
C GLN A 64 -33.47 20.26 -13.26
N ARG A 65 -32.76 21.39 -13.35
CA ARG A 65 -32.05 21.99 -12.21
C ARG A 65 -33.02 22.42 -11.12
N GLU A 66 -34.15 23.01 -11.45
CA GLU A 66 -35.18 23.38 -10.46
C GLU A 66 -35.70 22.15 -9.70
N VAL A 67 -35.93 21.03 -10.39
CA VAL A 67 -36.34 19.77 -9.74
C VAL A 67 -35.23 19.25 -8.81
N ALA A 68 -33.97 19.30 -9.25
CA ALA A 68 -32.83 18.91 -8.45
C ALA A 68 -32.65 19.82 -7.22
N ASP A 69 -32.84 21.13 -7.37
CA ASP A 69 -32.78 22.12 -6.29
C ASP A 69 -33.90 21.86 -5.26
N ARG A 70 -35.13 21.55 -5.70
CA ARG A 70 -36.23 21.15 -4.80
C ARG A 70 -35.91 19.86 -4.06
N TRP A 71 -35.35 18.86 -4.75
CA TRP A 71 -34.89 17.64 -4.10
C TRP A 71 -33.82 17.92 -3.04
N TRP A 72 -32.86 18.80 -3.35
CA TRP A 72 -31.80 19.19 -2.44
C TRP A 72 -32.36 19.81 -1.15
N GLN A 73 -33.29 20.74 -1.28
CA GLN A 73 -33.97 21.40 -0.16
C GLN A 73 -34.78 20.43 0.70
N MET A 74 -35.45 19.44 0.08
CA MET A 74 -36.31 18.50 0.82
C MET A 74 -35.55 17.36 1.49
N LYS A 75 -34.54 16.80 0.82
CA LYS A 75 -33.86 15.56 1.25
C LYS A 75 -32.36 15.57 1.02
N GLY A 76 -31.90 16.12 -0.10
CA GLY A 76 -30.50 16.00 -0.53
C GLY A 76 -29.51 16.52 0.50
N ARG A 77 -29.77 17.69 1.10
CA ARG A 77 -28.92 18.27 2.13
C ARG A 77 -28.69 17.33 3.32
N ARG A 78 -29.78 16.82 3.91
CA ARG A 78 -29.72 15.90 5.06
C ARG A 78 -28.95 14.61 4.71
N ILE A 79 -29.24 14.02 3.55
CA ILE A 79 -28.58 12.78 3.10
C ILE A 79 -27.07 13.01 2.93
N SER A 80 -26.68 14.15 2.34
CA SER A 80 -25.27 14.53 2.18
C SER A 80 -24.60 14.70 3.55
N GLU A 81 -25.19 15.50 4.44
CA GLU A 81 -24.64 15.77 5.78
C GLU A 81 -24.44 14.47 6.58
N GLU A 82 -25.44 13.59 6.61
CA GLU A 82 -25.36 12.29 7.29
C GLU A 82 -24.24 11.42 6.71
N TYR A 83 -24.16 11.34 5.38
CA TYR A 83 -23.15 10.52 4.69
C TYR A 83 -21.73 11.01 4.96
N TYR A 84 -21.48 12.32 4.77
CA TYR A 84 -20.13 12.88 4.91
C TYR A 84 -19.70 13.02 6.38
N ALA A 85 -20.63 13.22 7.31
CA ALA A 85 -20.33 13.12 8.74
C ALA A 85 -19.88 11.70 9.13
N ALA A 86 -20.59 10.66 8.66
CA ALA A 86 -20.21 9.28 8.90
C ALA A 86 -18.86 8.92 8.25
N LEU A 87 -18.59 9.43 7.04
CA LEU A 87 -17.32 9.26 6.35
C LEU A 87 -16.17 9.91 7.13
N ASN A 88 -16.33 11.16 7.56
CA ASN A 88 -15.32 11.89 8.32
C ASN A 88 -15.02 11.20 9.66
N LYS A 89 -16.06 10.72 10.36
CA LYS A 89 -15.88 9.95 11.61
C LYS A 89 -15.04 8.68 11.38
N ARG A 90 -15.24 7.99 10.25
CA ARG A 90 -14.44 6.81 9.88
C ARG A 90 -13.00 7.15 9.53
N LEU A 91 -12.79 8.23 8.77
CA LEU A 91 -11.45 8.69 8.44
C LEU A 91 -10.69 9.10 9.70
N ALA A 92 -11.34 9.79 10.63
CA ALA A 92 -10.78 10.13 11.94
C ALA A 92 -10.45 8.89 12.79
N ALA A 93 -11.36 7.91 12.85
CA ALA A 93 -11.11 6.66 13.57
C ALA A 93 -9.94 5.86 12.97
N LYS A 94 -9.83 5.82 11.64
CA LYS A 94 -8.71 5.16 10.96
C LYS A 94 -7.39 5.90 11.22
N ALA A 95 -7.40 7.23 11.21
CA ALA A 95 -6.21 8.02 11.54
C ALA A 95 -5.76 7.79 12.99
N ALA A 96 -6.70 7.69 13.94
CA ALA A 96 -6.39 7.37 15.34
C ALA A 96 -5.78 5.96 15.49
N ASP A 97 -6.34 4.93 14.85
CA ASP A 97 -5.78 3.56 14.87
C ASP A 97 -4.36 3.49 14.28
N HIS A 98 -4.05 4.32 13.28
CA HIS A 98 -2.69 4.45 12.76
C HIS A 98 -1.73 5.17 13.72
N ASN A 99 -2.20 6.20 14.45
CA ASN A 99 -1.38 6.88 15.45
C ASN A 99 -1.08 5.98 16.65
N ASP A 100 -2.05 5.20 17.13
CA ASP A 100 -1.83 4.29 18.26
C ASP A 100 -0.81 3.20 17.88
N LYS A 101 -0.90 2.63 16.68
CA LYS A 101 0.10 1.66 16.17
C LYS A 101 1.50 2.25 16.02
N ALA A 102 1.61 3.53 15.64
CA ALA A 102 2.89 4.23 15.56
C ALA A 102 3.47 4.51 16.97
N MET A 103 2.63 4.91 17.93
CA MET A 103 3.07 5.15 19.31
C MET A 103 3.53 3.87 20.03
N PHE A 104 2.87 2.73 19.79
CA PHE A 104 3.34 1.45 20.35
C PHE A 104 4.61 0.93 19.67
N ALA A 105 4.84 1.27 18.39
CA ALA A 105 6.09 0.94 17.72
C ALA A 105 7.26 1.79 18.28
N GLU A 106 7.07 3.10 18.48
CA GLU A 106 8.12 3.98 19.02
C GLU A 106 8.63 3.58 20.41
N ALA A 107 7.75 3.05 21.28
CA ALA A 107 8.14 2.59 22.61
C ALA A 107 9.06 1.35 22.61
N ASP A 108 9.10 0.59 21.52
CA ASP A 108 9.91 -0.64 21.37
C ASP A 108 11.21 -0.40 20.56
N LEU A 109 11.34 0.73 19.86
CA LEU A 109 12.54 1.04 19.04
C LEU A 109 13.76 1.36 19.89
N ASP A 110 13.58 1.92 21.09
CA ASP A 110 14.69 2.21 22.02
C ASP A 110 15.24 0.93 22.68
N ALA A 111 14.46 -0.15 22.71
CA ALA A 111 14.88 -1.46 23.20
C ALA A 111 15.53 -2.32 22.10
N ALA A 112 15.51 -1.89 20.84
CA ALA A 112 16.09 -2.64 19.73
C ALA A 112 17.62 -2.72 19.89
N THR A 113 18.14 -3.94 20.03
CA THR A 113 19.58 -4.21 20.13
C THR A 113 20.11 -4.84 18.85
N TYR A 114 21.36 -4.55 18.52
CA TYR A 114 22.00 -5.03 17.31
C TYR A 114 23.34 -5.68 17.63
N TYR A 115 23.68 -6.73 16.88
CA TYR A 115 25.04 -7.21 16.75
C TYR A 115 25.75 -6.39 15.69
N ARG A 116 27.04 -6.10 15.88
CA ARG A 116 27.88 -5.42 14.88
C ARG A 116 29.04 -6.31 14.44
N SER A 117 29.38 -6.30 13.16
CA SER A 117 30.60 -6.90 12.64
C SER A 117 31.25 -5.94 11.65
N ARG A 118 32.53 -6.18 11.31
CA ARG A 118 33.20 -5.44 10.23
C ARG A 118 32.47 -5.71 8.92
N ARG A 119 32.29 -4.65 8.13
CA ARG A 119 31.53 -4.67 6.87
C ARG A 119 32.09 -5.70 5.87
N ASP A 120 33.39 -5.94 5.90
CA ASP A 120 34.09 -6.82 4.95
C ASP A 120 33.95 -8.32 5.29
N GLY A 121 33.17 -8.68 6.32
CA GLY A 121 32.82 -10.07 6.63
C GLY A 121 33.84 -10.83 7.48
N ASP A 122 35.04 -10.29 7.67
CA ASP A 122 36.13 -10.91 8.44
C ASP A 122 36.11 -10.58 9.95
N GLY A 123 35.02 -10.00 10.46
CA GLY A 123 34.88 -9.60 11.86
C GLY A 123 33.98 -10.53 12.67
N GLU A 124 34.39 -10.89 13.87
CA GLU A 124 33.50 -11.50 14.86
C GLU A 124 32.34 -10.55 15.20
N TRP A 125 31.13 -11.09 15.30
CA TRP A 125 29.95 -10.31 15.71
C TRP A 125 30.05 -9.93 17.19
N GLN A 126 29.99 -8.64 17.47
CA GLN A 126 30.02 -8.06 18.82
C GLN A 126 28.63 -7.56 19.20
N GLY A 127 28.17 -7.86 20.42
CA GLY A 127 26.86 -7.44 20.91
C GLY A 127 26.11 -8.57 21.63
N PRO A 128 24.81 -8.39 21.93
CA PRO A 128 23.94 -7.30 21.48
C PRO A 128 24.15 -6.01 22.29
N GLY A 129 24.18 -4.86 21.61
CA GLY A 129 24.26 -3.53 22.25
C GLY A 129 23.16 -2.60 21.78
N VAL A 130 22.77 -1.63 22.61
CA VAL A 130 21.85 -0.56 22.23
C VAL A 130 22.59 0.56 21.48
N TRP A 131 21.89 1.31 20.64
CA TRP A 131 22.53 2.35 19.79
C TRP A 131 23.35 3.38 20.56
N SER A 132 22.90 3.75 21.76
CA SER A 132 23.58 4.71 22.62
C SER A 132 24.97 4.27 23.06
N GLU A 133 25.30 2.98 22.96
CA GLU A 133 26.66 2.48 23.20
C GLU A 133 27.62 2.78 22.05
N TYR A 134 27.09 3.04 20.85
CA TYR A 134 27.87 3.20 19.63
C TYR A 134 27.84 4.63 19.06
N PHE A 135 26.79 5.41 19.36
CA PHE A 135 26.59 6.74 18.80
C PHE A 135 25.93 7.70 19.80
N THR A 136 26.18 9.00 19.62
CA THR A 136 25.73 10.07 20.52
C THR A 136 24.28 10.50 20.31
N SER A 137 23.70 10.24 19.14
CA SER A 137 22.31 10.57 18.82
C SER A 137 21.64 9.43 18.06
N ARG A 138 20.33 9.24 18.31
CA ARG A 138 19.50 8.21 17.65
C ARG A 138 19.02 8.71 16.28
N PRO A 139 19.36 8.05 15.18
CA PRO A 139 18.73 8.28 13.89
C PRO A 139 17.29 7.78 13.88
N ASP A 140 16.46 8.41 13.06
CA ASP A 140 15.04 8.08 12.92
C ASP A 140 14.78 6.67 12.37
N TRP A 141 15.80 6.02 11.79
CA TRP A 141 15.73 4.65 11.25
C TRP A 141 16.14 3.56 12.25
N TRP A 142 16.57 3.92 13.47
CA TRP A 142 16.95 2.93 14.48
C TRP A 142 15.75 2.07 14.91
N GLY A 143 15.97 0.76 15.05
CA GLY A 143 14.92 -0.22 15.39
C GLY A 143 14.00 -0.62 14.24
N SER A 144 13.97 0.17 13.15
CA SER A 144 13.10 -0.08 11.99
C SER A 144 13.74 -0.95 10.90
N CYS A 145 15.05 -1.21 10.99
CA CYS A 145 15.81 -1.94 9.96
C CYS A 145 16.35 -3.26 10.49
N ASP A 146 16.22 -4.33 9.71
CA ASP A 146 16.73 -5.66 10.07
C ASP A 146 18.26 -5.73 9.97
N GLU A 147 18.82 -4.98 9.01
CA GLU A 147 20.25 -4.88 8.75
C GLU A 147 20.62 -3.45 8.34
N ILE A 148 21.76 -2.97 8.83
CA ILE A 148 22.23 -1.60 8.63
C ILE A 148 23.71 -1.64 8.25
N LEU A 149 24.06 -1.08 7.10
CA LEU A 149 25.44 -0.85 6.69
C LEU A 149 25.80 0.59 6.99
N PHE A 150 26.66 0.81 7.99
CA PHE A 150 27.03 2.16 8.41
C PHE A 150 28.53 2.25 8.72
N LYS A 151 29.21 3.15 8.00
CA LYS A 151 30.67 3.29 8.01
C LYS A 151 31.36 1.95 7.69
N GLU A 152 32.28 1.52 8.56
CA GLU A 152 33.07 0.29 8.45
C GLU A 152 32.37 -0.94 9.07
N PHE A 153 31.12 -0.77 9.54
CA PHE A 153 30.41 -1.79 10.29
C PHE A 153 29.07 -2.16 9.63
N ARG A 154 28.71 -3.42 9.81
CA ARG A 154 27.40 -4.00 9.52
C ARG A 154 26.72 -4.29 10.85
N TYR A 155 25.50 -3.84 11.02
CA TYR A 155 24.67 -4.09 12.19
C TYR A 155 23.51 -5.00 11.80
N ARG A 156 23.18 -6.00 12.61
CA ARG A 156 22.05 -6.92 12.42
C ARG A 156 21.22 -6.96 13.70
N ARG A 157 19.89 -6.83 13.56
CA ARG A 157 18.97 -6.80 14.71
C ARG A 157 18.99 -8.15 15.44
N SER A 158 19.03 -8.10 16.77
CA SER A 158 19.31 -9.27 17.63
C SER A 158 18.15 -10.27 17.70
N ASP A 159 16.91 -9.79 17.57
CA ASP A 159 15.68 -10.57 17.48
C ASP A 159 15.60 -11.41 16.19
N LEU A 160 16.36 -11.05 15.16
CA LEU A 160 16.51 -11.79 13.91
C LEU A 160 17.76 -12.68 13.84
N ALA A 161 18.59 -12.68 14.90
CA ALA A 161 19.87 -13.40 14.95
C ALA A 161 19.77 -14.81 15.59
N LEU A 162 18.56 -15.29 15.90
CA LEU A 162 18.33 -16.64 16.44
C LEU A 162 18.69 -17.78 15.48
N GLU A 163 19.08 -17.49 14.23
CA GLU A 163 19.79 -18.42 13.36
C GLU A 163 21.28 -18.08 13.35
N THR A 164 21.98 -18.50 14.40
CA THR A 164 23.44 -18.64 14.35
C THR A 164 23.75 -19.86 13.49
N PRO A 165 24.40 -19.76 12.31
CA PRO A 165 24.99 -20.94 11.71
C PRO A 165 26.05 -21.46 12.67
N ALA A 166 25.90 -22.73 13.08
CA ALA A 166 26.88 -23.44 13.88
C ALA A 166 28.30 -23.26 13.29
N PRO A 167 29.34 -23.24 14.13
CA PRO A 167 30.71 -23.16 13.63
C PRO A 167 30.94 -24.34 12.70
N VAL A 168 31.20 -24.06 11.43
CA VAL A 168 31.69 -25.08 10.51
C VAL A 168 33.09 -25.45 10.96
N GLU A 169 33.18 -26.53 11.75
CA GLU A 169 34.39 -27.31 11.85
C GLU A 169 34.86 -27.59 10.42
N SER A 170 36.09 -27.19 10.14
CA SER A 170 36.78 -27.45 8.89
C SER A 170 36.99 -28.96 8.72
N VAL A 171 35.98 -29.63 8.15
CA VAL A 171 36.15 -30.99 7.63
C VAL A 171 36.89 -30.88 6.29
N ALA A 172 38.21 -31.03 6.36
CA ALA A 172 39.00 -31.33 5.18
C ALA A 172 38.65 -32.75 4.70
N VAL A 173 37.91 -32.89 3.59
CA VAL A 173 37.89 -34.13 2.81
C VAL A 173 37.88 -33.81 1.32
N ALA A 174 38.91 -34.37 0.67
CA ALA A 174 39.21 -34.53 -0.75
C ALA A 174 38.08 -34.27 -1.76
N GLY A 175 38.41 -33.44 -2.76
CA GLY A 175 37.62 -33.30 -3.97
C GLY A 175 37.83 -34.49 -4.92
N ASP A 176 36.72 -35.13 -5.28
CA ASP A 176 36.54 -35.86 -6.53
C ASP A 176 35.77 -34.94 -7.49
N ILE A 177 36.36 -34.62 -8.65
CA ILE A 177 35.67 -33.97 -9.77
C ILE A 177 35.41 -35.06 -10.81
N GLU A 178 34.18 -35.56 -10.85
CA GLU A 178 33.70 -36.43 -11.92
C GLU A 178 33.47 -35.63 -13.22
N ALA A 179 34.14 -36.08 -14.28
CA ALA A 179 33.88 -35.71 -15.65
C ALA A 179 32.58 -36.35 -16.16
N ARG A 180 31.69 -35.56 -16.78
CA ARG A 180 30.56 -36.07 -17.56
C ARG A 180 30.99 -36.40 -19.01
N PRO A 181 30.64 -37.58 -19.55
CA PRO A 181 30.91 -37.96 -20.93
C PRO A 181 29.70 -37.77 -21.87
N GLY A 182 29.96 -37.72 -23.19
CA GLY A 182 29.01 -38.06 -24.26
C GLY A 182 28.55 -36.87 -25.13
N VAL A 183 29.20 -36.46 -26.24
CA VAL A 183 29.32 -37.10 -27.60
C VAL A 183 28.00 -36.95 -28.41
N ALA A 184 27.90 -36.59 -29.70
CA ALA A 184 28.79 -36.36 -30.86
C ALA A 184 28.06 -35.44 -31.87
N GLY A 185 28.79 -34.67 -32.68
CA GLY A 185 28.87 -34.87 -34.14
C GLY A 185 28.17 -33.69 -34.84
N GLU A 186 28.58 -33.12 -35.96
CA GLU A 186 29.60 -33.41 -36.95
C GLU A 186 29.78 -32.10 -37.76
N LYS A 187 31.01 -31.79 -38.18
CA LYS A 187 31.46 -30.66 -39.02
C LYS A 187 31.22 -30.98 -40.52
N PRO A 188 31.68 -30.18 -41.52
CA PRO A 188 31.82 -28.72 -41.71
C PRO A 188 31.39 -28.26 -43.15
N ALA A 189 31.82 -27.05 -43.55
CA ALA A 189 32.06 -26.56 -44.94
C ALA A 189 30.84 -25.98 -45.68
N ASP A 190 30.88 -24.90 -46.46
CA ASP A 190 31.91 -23.98 -46.99
C ASP A 190 31.16 -22.72 -47.52
N ASP A 191 31.88 -21.59 -47.70
CA ASP A 191 31.79 -20.54 -48.75
C ASP A 191 30.40 -19.95 -49.16
N GLU A 192 30.19 -18.71 -49.58
CA GLU A 192 30.99 -17.76 -50.35
C GLU A 192 30.25 -16.39 -50.35
N GLU A 193 30.93 -15.35 -50.84
CA GLU A 193 30.48 -13.98 -51.06
C GLU A 193 29.16 -13.80 -51.85
N ALA A 194 28.49 -12.66 -51.69
CA ALA A 194 28.22 -11.73 -52.79
C ALA A 194 27.48 -10.46 -52.33
N ASP A 195 28.10 -9.32 -52.63
CA ASP A 195 27.47 -8.04 -52.92
C ASP A 195 26.31 -8.17 -53.93
N PHE A 196 25.24 -7.38 -53.76
CA PHE A 196 24.61 -6.55 -54.81
C PHE A 196 23.60 -5.56 -54.20
#